data_AF-A0A6G1E3N2-F1
#
_entry.id   AF-A0A6G1E3N2-F1
#
_cell.length_a   1.000
_cell.length_b   1.000
_cell.length_c   1.000
_cell.angle_alpha   90.00
_cell.angle_beta   90.00
_cell.angle_gamma   90.00
#
_symmetry.space_group_name_H-M   'P 1'
#
loop_
_entity.id
_entity.type
_entity.pdbx_description
1 polymer ?
#
loop_
_entity_poly.entity_id
_entity_poly.type
_entity_poly.pdbx_seq_one_letter_code
_entity_poly.pdbx_strand_id
1 'polypeptide(L)'
;MYTFDYVNGENESESYFVYGVKDDSVLTRFFLGETGQIQFLTWMDGANDWMLFWSQPKVQCDVYSLCGPFSVCTENALTSCSCLRGLSEQNVGEWLQGDHTSGCRRNVELQCSSNGSAMGRTDGFYTMANVRLPSNVECGDNRYRSV
;
A
#
# COMPACT_ATOMS: atom_id res chain seq x y z
N MET A 1 0.98 25.53 5.91
CA MET A 1 2.43 25.42 6.13
C MET A 1 3.08 24.82 4.89
N TYR A 2 2.65 23.64 4.45
CA TYR A 2 3.12 23.00 3.20
C TYR A 2 2.01 22.76 2.19
N THR A 3 2.35 22.70 0.91
CA THR A 3 1.54 22.15 -0.17
C THR A 3 2.30 20.99 -0.80
N PHE A 4 1.59 19.94 -1.20
CA PHE A 4 2.18 18.76 -1.84
C PHE A 4 1.36 18.45 -3.08
N ASP A 5 2.03 18.35 -4.22
CA ASP A 5 1.40 18.10 -5.50
C ASP A 5 2.20 17.06 -6.28
N TYR A 6 1.49 16.34 -7.15
CA TYR A 6 2.10 15.42 -8.09
C TYR A 6 1.77 15.92 -9.50
N VAL A 7 2.80 16.28 -10.24
CA VAL A 7 2.67 16.63 -11.65
C VAL A 7 2.78 15.35 -12.43
N ASN A 8 1.65 14.91 -13.00
CA ASN A 8 1.65 13.79 -13.93
C ASN A 8 1.99 14.31 -15.32
N GLY A 9 3.08 13.79 -15.88
CA GLY A 9 3.49 14.12 -17.22
C GLY A 9 2.80 13.21 -18.23
N GLU A 10 1.77 13.69 -18.91
CA GLU A 10 1.20 12.98 -20.06
C GLU A 10 2.09 13.19 -21.30
N ASN A 11 2.22 12.15 -22.14
CA ASN A 11 2.84 12.19 -23.47
C ASN A 11 4.22 12.87 -23.54
N GLU A 12 5.23 12.26 -22.89
CA GLU A 12 6.66 12.68 -22.89
C GLU A 12 7.04 13.82 -21.95
N SER A 13 6.13 14.32 -21.12
CA SER A 13 6.49 15.19 -19.99
C SER A 13 6.96 14.38 -18.77
N GLU A 14 7.94 14.89 -18.04
CA GLU A 14 8.44 14.24 -16.81
C GLU A 14 7.36 14.28 -15.72
N SER A 15 7.21 13.16 -15.01
CA SER A 15 6.38 13.12 -13.81
C SER A 15 7.24 13.36 -12.58
N TYR A 16 6.82 14.28 -11.72
CA TYR A 16 7.57 14.62 -10.52
C TYR A 16 6.65 15.03 -9.38
N PHE A 17 7.14 14.79 -8.18
CA PHE A 17 6.54 15.30 -6.95
C PHE A 17 7.12 16.68 -6.64
N VAL A 18 6.26 17.62 -6.26
CA VAL A 18 6.67 18.97 -5.88
C VAL A 18 6.02 19.34 -4.55
N TYR A 19 6.74 20.11 -3.75
CA TYR A 19 6.21 20.66 -2.51
C TYR A 19 6.51 22.15 -2.41
N GLY A 20 5.58 22.89 -1.80
CA GLY A 20 5.70 24.31 -1.52
C GLY A 20 5.71 24.56 -0.02
N VAL A 21 6.42 25.60 0.41
CA VAL A 21 6.40 26.13 1.78
C VAL A 21 5.78 27.52 1.73
N LYS A 22 4.78 27.80 2.59
CA LYS A 22 4.05 29.08 2.55
C LYS A 22 4.86 30.27 3.09
N ASP A 23 5.82 29.99 3.96
CA ASP A 23 6.68 30.98 4.60
C ASP A 23 8.11 30.68 4.18
N ASP A 24 8.69 31.58 3.38
CA ASP A 24 10.03 31.42 2.79
C ASP A 24 11.14 31.42 3.86
N SER A 25 10.85 31.84 5.09
CA SER A 25 11.80 31.75 6.21
C SER A 25 11.93 30.34 6.77
N VAL A 26 10.94 29.46 6.52
CA VAL A 26 10.93 28.10 7.06
C VAL A 26 11.81 27.19 6.21
N LEU A 27 12.91 26.73 6.78
CA LEU A 27 13.78 25.76 6.15
C LEU A 27 13.21 24.34 6.28
N THR A 28 13.08 23.65 5.15
CA THR A 28 12.66 22.25 5.11
C THR A 28 13.55 21.43 4.18
N ARG A 29 13.58 20.12 4.38
CA ARG A 29 14.32 19.20 3.49
C ARG A 29 13.74 17.79 3.53
N PHE A 30 13.83 17.10 2.40
CA PHE A 30 13.75 15.64 2.37
C PHE A 30 15.15 15.06 2.59
N PHE A 31 15.24 14.06 3.46
CA PHE A 31 16.47 13.35 3.79
C PHE A 31 16.21 11.85 3.74
N LEU A 32 17.07 11.11 3.03
CA LEU A 32 17.06 9.66 3.03
C LEU A 32 18.15 9.17 3.99
N GLY A 33 17.74 8.61 5.12
CA GLY A 33 18.66 8.09 6.12
C GLY A 33 19.32 6.78 5.68
N GLU A 34 20.37 6.38 6.39
CA GLU A 34 21.09 5.11 6.16
C GLU A 34 20.23 3.85 6.33
N THR A 35 19.14 3.96 7.09
CA THR A 35 18.15 2.88 7.26
C THR A 35 17.22 2.73 6.04
N GLY A 36 17.33 3.59 5.04
CA GLY A 36 16.45 3.62 3.87
C GLY A 36 15.10 4.30 4.12
N GLN A 37 14.87 4.86 5.32
CA GLN A 37 13.66 5.63 5.61
C GLN A 37 13.80 7.06 5.08
N ILE A 38 12.85 7.50 4.25
CA ILE A 38 12.76 8.90 3.82
C ILE A 38 12.08 9.72 4.92
N GLN A 39 12.61 10.91 5.17
CA GLN A 39 12.13 11.83 6.19
C GLN A 39 11.95 13.22 5.59
N PHE A 40 10.86 13.90 5.95
CA PHE A 40 10.64 15.30 5.70
C PHE A 40 10.87 16.06 7.02
N LEU A 41 11.91 16.89 7.03
CA LEU A 41 12.41 17.59 8.20
C LEU A 41 12.16 19.09 8.07
N THR A 42 11.87 19.74 9.19
CA THR A 42 11.67 21.19 9.30
C THR A 42 12.59 21.74 10.37
N TRP A 43 13.32 22.81 10.05
CA TRP A 43 14.14 23.50 11.03
C TRP A 43 13.26 24.27 12.01
N MET A 44 13.51 24.11 13.30
CA MET A 44 12.78 24.81 14.35
C MET A 44 13.74 25.65 15.19
N ASP A 45 13.68 26.97 15.01
CA ASP A 45 14.58 27.92 15.68
C ASP A 45 14.50 27.82 17.21
N GLY A 46 13.30 27.61 17.76
CA GLY A 46 13.11 27.45 19.21
C GLY A 46 13.80 26.21 19.80
N ALA A 47 14.01 25.17 18.99
CA ALA A 47 14.73 23.96 19.38
C ALA A 47 16.19 23.94 18.89
N ASN A 48 16.53 24.84 17.96
CA ASN A 48 17.80 24.85 17.22
C ASN A 48 18.13 23.48 16.60
N ASP A 49 17.10 22.81 16.05
CA ASP A 49 17.22 21.44 15.53
C ASP A 49 16.22 21.16 14.39
N TRP A 50 16.49 20.09 13.64
CA TRP A 50 15.62 19.53 12.61
C TRP A 50 14.54 18.65 13.24
N MET A 51 13.29 19.10 13.17
CA MET A 51 12.13 18.35 13.63
C MET A 51 11.55 17.49 12.52
N LEU A 52 11.23 16.25 12.86
CA LEU A 52 10.55 15.32 11.96
C LEU A 52 9.10 15.74 11.75
N PHE A 53 8.73 16.08 10.52
CA PHE A 53 7.34 16.33 10.15
C PHE A 53 6.65 15.08 9.61
N TRP A 54 7.34 14.31 8.78
CA TRP A 54 6.80 13.11 8.13
C TRP A 54 7.90 12.13 7.74
N SER A 55 7.59 10.83 7.65
CA SER A 55 8.51 9.80 7.17
C SER A 55 7.79 8.64 6.46
N GLN A 56 8.53 7.90 5.64
CA GLN A 56 8.10 6.65 5.04
C GLN A 56 9.24 5.61 4.97
N PRO A 57 8.97 4.33 5.28
CA PRO A 57 7.75 3.82 5.93
C PRO A 57 7.65 4.34 7.37
N LYS A 58 6.45 4.71 7.84
CA LYS A 58 6.26 5.22 9.21
C LYS A 58 5.93 4.11 10.20
N VAL A 59 5.16 3.14 9.75
CA VAL A 59 4.69 1.99 10.53
C VAL A 59 5.00 0.69 9.80
N GLN A 60 4.80 -0.45 10.45
CA GLN A 60 5.24 -1.73 9.92
C GLN A 60 4.52 -2.09 8.60
N CYS A 61 3.23 -1.81 8.49
CA CYS A 61 2.41 -2.05 7.30
C CYS A 61 2.72 -1.11 6.13
N ASP A 62 3.49 -0.05 6.33
CA ASP A 62 4.01 0.78 5.23
C ASP A 62 5.19 0.10 4.53
N VAL A 63 5.81 -0.91 5.16
CA VAL A 63 6.91 -1.66 4.57
C VAL A 63 6.38 -2.47 3.39
N TYR A 64 7.01 -2.26 2.23
CA TYR A 64 6.64 -2.92 1.00
C TYR A 64 6.67 -4.44 1.18
N SER A 65 5.57 -5.10 0.78
CA SER A 65 5.43 -6.56 0.79
C SER A 65 5.65 -7.23 2.17
N LEU A 66 5.32 -6.54 3.27
CA LEU A 66 5.35 -7.16 4.61
C LEU A 66 4.46 -8.42 4.68
N CYS A 67 3.27 -8.33 4.10
CA CYS A 67 2.34 -9.46 4.00
C CYS A 67 2.28 -9.96 2.56
N GLY A 68 2.18 -11.27 2.37
CA GLY A 68 2.16 -11.91 1.06
C GLY A 68 0.88 -11.63 0.25
N PRO A 69 0.77 -12.21 -0.95
CA PRO A 69 -0.36 -11.99 -1.85
C PRO A 69 -1.73 -12.26 -1.21
N PHE A 70 -2.73 -11.47 -1.60
CA PHE A 70 -4.12 -11.58 -1.13
C PHE A 70 -4.32 -11.56 0.39
N SER A 71 -3.37 -10.97 1.12
CA SER A 71 -3.46 -10.69 2.55
C SER A 71 -3.48 -9.18 2.79
N VAL A 72 -3.94 -8.76 3.97
CA VAL A 72 -3.97 -7.37 4.40
C VAL A 72 -3.11 -7.20 5.64
N CYS A 73 -2.33 -6.12 5.66
CA CYS A 73 -1.59 -5.72 6.84
C CYS A 73 -2.46 -4.81 7.73
N THR A 74 -2.56 -5.14 9.02
CA THR A 74 -3.29 -4.36 10.02
C THR A 74 -2.36 -4.00 11.17
N GLU A 75 -2.19 -2.70 11.39
CA GLU A 75 -1.41 -2.18 12.51
C GLU A 75 -2.00 -2.61 13.86
N ASN A 76 -1.12 -2.91 14.82
CA ASN A 76 -1.47 -3.30 16.20
C ASN A 76 -2.39 -4.53 16.35
N ALA A 77 -2.54 -5.34 15.30
CA ALA A 77 -3.20 -6.64 15.39
C ALA A 77 -2.30 -7.68 16.08
N LEU A 78 -2.90 -8.75 16.62
CA LEU A 78 -2.15 -9.87 17.20
C LEU A 78 -1.20 -10.52 16.18
N THR A 79 -1.66 -10.62 14.94
CA THR A 79 -0.84 -10.93 13.75
C THR A 79 -0.97 -9.76 12.78
N SER A 80 0.16 -9.14 12.39
CA SER A 80 0.12 -7.99 11.49
C SER A 80 -0.50 -8.32 10.13
N CYS A 81 -0.47 -9.59 9.71
CA CYS A 81 -1.07 -10.05 8.46
C CYS A 81 -2.31 -10.91 8.70
N SER A 82 -3.30 -10.78 7.81
CA SER A 82 -4.51 -11.60 7.81
C SER A 82 -5.00 -11.85 6.38
N CYS A 83 -5.63 -13.00 6.12
CA CYS A 83 -6.22 -13.27 4.82
C CYS A 83 -7.49 -12.46 4.58
N LEU A 84 -7.67 -12.02 3.33
CA LEU A 84 -8.93 -11.41 2.92
C LEU A 84 -10.09 -12.40 3.07
N ARG A 85 -11.31 -11.86 3.24
CA ARG A 85 -12.51 -12.68 3.42
C ARG A 85 -12.69 -13.67 2.26
N GLY A 86 -12.86 -14.95 2.59
CA GLY A 86 -13.03 -16.04 1.61
C GLY A 86 -11.72 -16.67 1.15
N LEU A 87 -10.59 -16.27 1.74
CA LEU A 87 -9.28 -16.85 1.52
C LEU A 87 -8.74 -17.45 2.82
N SER A 88 -7.77 -18.34 2.68
CA SER A 88 -7.05 -18.99 3.78
C SER A 88 -5.57 -19.06 3.47
N GLU A 89 -4.79 -19.26 4.52
CA GLU A 89 -3.33 -19.29 4.47
C GLU A 89 -2.86 -20.33 3.46
N GLN A 90 -1.96 -19.93 2.57
CA GLN A 90 -1.43 -20.85 1.56
C GLN A 90 -0.56 -21.94 2.21
N ASN A 91 0.23 -21.55 3.21
CA ASN A 91 1.04 -22.45 4.03
C ASN A 91 0.83 -22.14 5.52
N VAL A 92 0.03 -22.98 6.19
CA VAL A 92 -0.28 -22.84 7.62
C VAL A 92 0.96 -22.98 8.50
N GLY A 93 1.92 -23.82 8.11
CA GLY A 93 3.14 -24.06 8.89
C GLY A 93 4.06 -22.84 8.95
N GLU A 94 4.24 -22.16 7.82
CA GLU A 94 4.97 -20.88 7.72
C GLU A 94 4.21 -19.77 8.47
N TRP A 95 2.90 -19.69 8.27
CA TRP A 95 2.06 -18.67 8.88
C TRP A 95 2.12 -18.69 10.42
N LEU A 96 2.06 -19.89 11.02
CA LEU A 96 2.18 -20.06 12.47
C LEU A 96 3.56 -19.69 13.02
N GLN A 97 4.59 -19.67 12.17
CA GLN A 97 5.95 -19.22 12.52
C GLN A 97 6.15 -17.72 12.27
N GLY A 98 5.12 -17.01 11.80
CA GLY A 98 5.20 -15.59 11.46
C GLY A 98 5.74 -15.32 10.05
N ASP A 99 5.94 -16.36 9.23
CA ASP A 99 6.27 -16.20 7.82
C ASP A 99 4.98 -16.12 7.00
N HIS A 100 4.68 -14.91 6.52
CA HIS A 100 3.48 -14.60 5.77
C HIS A 100 3.76 -14.40 4.27
N THR A 101 4.97 -14.72 3.81
CA THR A 101 5.42 -14.48 2.43
C THR A 101 4.56 -15.22 1.39
N SER A 102 4.18 -16.45 1.70
CA SER A 102 3.27 -17.27 0.89
C SER A 102 1.87 -16.67 0.74
N GLY A 103 1.46 -15.77 1.63
CA GLY A 103 0.16 -15.11 1.57
C GLY A 103 -1.03 -16.08 1.68
N CYS A 104 -2.08 -15.78 0.92
CA CYS A 104 -3.37 -16.44 1.02
C CYS A 104 -3.86 -16.97 -0.33
N ARG A 105 -4.59 -18.08 -0.30
CA ARG A 105 -5.25 -18.68 -1.47
C ARG A 105 -6.77 -18.62 -1.33
N ARG A 106 -7.47 -18.62 -2.47
CA ARG A 106 -8.93 -18.72 -2.48
C ARG A 106 -9.41 -20.05 -1.91
N ASN A 107 -10.44 -20.00 -1.08
CA ASN A 107 -11.05 -21.20 -0.50
C ASN A 107 -11.90 -21.96 -1.51
N VAL A 108 -12.39 -21.26 -2.54
CA VAL A 108 -13.20 -21.81 -3.62
C VAL A 108 -12.68 -21.23 -4.93
N GLU A 109 -12.56 -22.09 -5.94
CA GLU A 109 -12.17 -21.67 -7.29
C GLU A 109 -13.25 -20.77 -7.91
N LEU A 110 -12.81 -19.78 -8.68
CA LEU A 110 -13.70 -18.88 -9.40
C LEU A 110 -14.36 -19.62 -10.55
N GLN A 111 -15.67 -19.43 -10.72
CA GLN A 111 -16.45 -20.01 -11.79
C GLN A 111 -16.83 -18.91 -12.77
N CYS A 112 -15.81 -18.36 -13.44
CA CYS A 112 -15.99 -17.32 -14.45
C CYS A 112 -17.01 -17.82 -15.50
N SER A 113 -18.22 -17.25 -15.46
CA SER A 113 -19.38 -17.54 -16.33
C SER A 113 -19.21 -18.77 -17.22
N SER A 114 -19.21 -19.97 -16.63
CA SER A 114 -19.20 -21.19 -17.45
C SER A 114 -20.50 -21.22 -18.21
N ASN A 115 -20.44 -21.09 -19.54
CA ASN A 115 -21.60 -21.10 -20.44
C ASN A 115 -22.64 -22.16 -20.01
N GLY A 116 -23.73 -21.71 -19.40
CA GLY A 116 -25.01 -22.42 -19.39
C GLY A 116 -25.29 -23.46 -18.31
N SER A 117 -24.45 -23.66 -17.28
CA SER A 117 -24.90 -24.48 -16.14
C SER A 117 -25.60 -23.59 -15.09
N ALA A 118 -26.93 -23.62 -15.10
CA ALA A 118 -27.81 -22.99 -14.10
C ALA A 118 -27.66 -23.55 -12.66
N MET A 119 -26.51 -24.17 -12.35
CA MET A 119 -26.16 -24.77 -11.06
C MET A 119 -24.78 -24.31 -10.53
N GLY A 120 -24.06 -23.42 -11.22
CA GLY A 120 -22.80 -22.84 -10.73
C GLY A 120 -23.03 -21.59 -9.87
N ARG A 121 -22.23 -21.39 -8.81
CA ARG A 121 -22.28 -20.15 -8.02
C ARG A 121 -21.71 -19.01 -8.86
N THR A 122 -22.42 -17.89 -8.95
CA THR A 122 -21.90 -16.68 -9.58
C THR A 122 -20.79 -16.07 -8.74
N ASP A 123 -19.66 -15.76 -9.37
CA ASP A 123 -18.59 -14.99 -8.73
C ASP A 123 -19.09 -13.60 -8.30
N GLY A 124 -18.47 -13.06 -7.27
CA GLY A 124 -18.77 -11.73 -6.75
C GLY A 124 -17.57 -11.11 -6.03
N PHE A 125 -17.71 -9.85 -5.64
CA PHE A 125 -16.64 -9.09 -4.99
C PHE A 125 -17.04 -8.68 -3.56
N TYR A 126 -16.09 -8.76 -2.64
CA TYR A 126 -16.21 -8.13 -1.34
C TYR A 126 -15.68 -6.70 -1.42
N THR A 127 -16.45 -5.76 -0.88
CA THR A 127 -15.96 -4.40 -0.68
C THR A 127 -15.03 -4.34 0.52
N MET A 128 -13.98 -3.53 0.41
CA MET A 128 -13.02 -3.29 1.48
C MET A 128 -12.88 -1.79 1.69
N ALA A 129 -13.13 -1.34 2.91
CA ALA A 129 -12.97 0.06 3.28
C ALA A 129 -11.63 0.26 4.00
N ASN A 130 -11.08 1.48 3.92
CA ASN A 130 -9.87 1.89 4.64
C ASN A 130 -8.63 1.02 4.34
N VAL A 131 -8.50 0.55 3.11
CA VAL A 131 -7.33 -0.20 2.64
C VAL A 131 -6.51 0.63 1.65
N ARG A 132 -5.19 0.51 1.72
CA ARG A 132 -4.31 1.02 0.66
C ARG A 132 -4.50 0.16 -0.59
N LEU A 133 -4.56 0.79 -1.75
CA LEU A 133 -4.63 0.07 -3.02
C LEU A 133 -3.39 -0.83 -3.19
N PRO A 134 -3.53 -2.03 -3.78
CA PRO A 134 -2.40 -2.89 -4.11
C PRO A 134 -1.35 -2.17 -4.96
N SER A 135 -0.11 -2.65 -4.96
CA SER A 135 0.92 -2.13 -5.85
C SER A 135 0.59 -2.47 -7.32
N ASN A 136 0.97 -1.59 -8.27
CA ASN A 136 0.73 -1.78 -9.70
C ASN A 136 -0.75 -1.95 -10.08
N VAL A 137 -1.65 -1.20 -9.44
CA VAL A 137 -3.04 -1.13 -9.94
C VAL A 137 -3.02 -0.45 -11.29
N GLU A 138 -3.13 -1.23 -12.36
CA GLU A 138 -3.70 -0.72 -13.60
C GLU A 138 -5.17 -0.45 -13.31
N CYS A 139 -5.51 0.82 -13.07
CA CYS A 139 -6.90 1.25 -13.12
C CYS A 139 -7.35 1.08 -14.56
N GLY A 140 -7.88 -0.11 -14.87
CA GLY A 140 -8.36 -0.43 -16.20
C GLY A 140 -9.47 0.53 -16.58
N ASP A 141 -9.15 1.49 -17.45
CA ASP A 141 -10.13 2.14 -18.30
C ASP A 141 -10.70 1.06 -19.24
N ASN A 142 -11.70 0.35 -18.74
CA ASN A 142 -12.59 -0.55 -19.45
C ASN A 142 -11.96 -1.45 -20.54
N ARG A 143 -10.75 -1.96 -20.33
CA ARG A 143 -10.13 -2.98 -21.19
C ARG A 143 -9.46 -4.06 -20.36
N TYR A 144 -10.27 -5.06 -20.03
CA TYR A 144 -9.93 -6.45 -19.76
C TYR A 144 -8.44 -6.76 -19.61
N ARG A 145 -7.98 -6.89 -18.35
CA ARG A 145 -6.97 -7.87 -17.95
C ARG A 145 -7.00 -8.03 -16.43
N SER A 146 -7.41 -9.22 -16.01
CA SER A 146 -7.24 -9.72 -14.65
C SER A 146 -5.80 -10.24 -14.49
N VAL A 147 -5.11 -9.78 -13.45
CA VAL A 147 -3.95 -10.48 -12.88
C VAL A 147 -4.43 -11.39 -11.77
#